data_AF-A0A846TQK8-F1
#
_entry.id   AF-A0A846TQK8-F1
#
_cell.length_a   1.000
_cell.length_b   1.000
_cell.length_c   1.000
_cell.angle_alpha   90.00
_cell.angle_beta   90.00
_cell.angle_gamma   90.00
#
_symmetry.space_group_name_H-M   'P 1'
#
loop_
_entity.id
_entity.type
_entity.pdbx_description
1 polymer ?
#
loop_
_entity_poly.entity_id
_entity_poly.type
_entity_poly.pdbx_seq_one_letter_code
_entity_poly.pdbx_strand_id
1 'polypeptide(L)'
;MDYVFLIIGSLVIITCFYFIISPFFTAGEVSAAGPETEGEKLSIEQVYSAVNELEMDFLMKKITREDFEKLKENYQLLAAEMVKEETEGRKMEHLPGNKKKIKDAEAEAEILRELKKLRQQKG
;
A
#
# COMPACT_ATOMS: atom_id res chain seq x y z
N MET A 1 -34.99 -46.83 21.21
CA MET A 1 -33.87 -46.03 21.75
C MET A 1 -32.72 -45.98 20.74
N ASP A 2 -32.41 -47.08 20.08
CA ASP A 2 -31.29 -47.19 19.12
C ASP A 2 -31.44 -46.28 17.90
N TYR A 3 -32.65 -46.14 17.37
CA TYR A 3 -32.93 -45.20 16.28
C TYR A 3 -32.67 -43.74 16.66
N VAL A 4 -32.89 -43.38 17.93
CA VAL A 4 -32.62 -42.02 18.43
C VAL A 4 -31.12 -41.77 18.47
N PHE A 5 -30.33 -42.75 18.93
CA PHE A 5 -28.87 -42.69 18.89
C PHE A 5 -28.32 -42.64 17.46
N LEU A 6 -28.90 -43.40 16.52
CA LEU A 6 -28.51 -43.36 15.10
C LEU A 6 -28.77 -41.98 14.46
N ILE A 7 -29.93 -41.38 14.75
CA ILE A 7 -30.29 -40.05 14.23
C ILE A 7 -29.34 -38.99 14.81
N ILE A 8 -29.13 -39.00 16.12
CA ILE A 8 -28.22 -38.04 16.79
C ILE A 8 -26.79 -38.22 16.28
N GLY A 9 -26.31 -39.46 16.18
CA GLY A 9 -24.98 -39.77 15.66
C GLY A 9 -24.79 -39.29 14.22
N SER A 10 -25.77 -39.51 13.34
CA SER A 10 -25.71 -39.02 11.96
C SER A 10 -25.66 -37.49 11.89
N LEU A 11 -26.42 -36.80 12.76
CA LEU A 11 -26.49 -35.35 12.77
C LEU A 11 -25.14 -34.74 13.19
N VAL A 12 -24.50 -35.32 14.20
CA VAL A 12 -23.14 -34.93 14.62
C VAL A 12 -22.14 -35.12 13.48
N ILE A 13 -22.14 -36.29 12.83
CA ILE A 13 -21.23 -36.58 11.72
C ILE A 13 -21.41 -35.57 10.57
N ILE A 14 -22.66 -35.29 10.18
CA ILE A 14 -22.96 -34.32 9.12
C ILE A 14 -22.47 -32.91 9.51
N THR A 15 -22.66 -32.48 10.76
CA THR A 15 -22.16 -31.18 11.22
C THR A 15 -20.63 -31.09 11.19
N CYS A 16 -19.92 -32.15 11.61
CA CYS A 16 -18.46 -32.19 11.54
C CYS A 16 -17.96 -32.06 10.10
N PHE A 17 -18.55 -32.81 9.15
CA PHE A 17 -18.21 -32.68 7.74
C PHE A 17 -18.55 -31.30 7.19
N TYR A 18 -19.69 -30.72 7.57
CA TYR A 18 -20.04 -29.37 7.18
C TYR A 18 -18.99 -28.35 7.63
N PHE A 19 -18.49 -28.42 8.87
CA PHE A 19 -17.42 -27.51 9.34
C PHE A 19 -16.09 -27.68 8.60
N ILE A 20 -15.75 -28.90 8.17
CA ILE A 20 -14.53 -29.17 7.40
C ILE A 20 -14.67 -28.66 5.96
N ILE A 21 -15.84 -28.85 5.36
CA ILE A 21 -16.11 -28.56 3.95
C ILE A 21 -16.48 -27.07 3.73
N SER A 22 -17.17 -26.46 4.69
CA SER A 22 -17.58 -25.05 4.67
C SER A 22 -16.46 -24.07 4.29
N PRO A 23 -15.27 -24.08 4.92
CA PRO A 23 -14.21 -23.13 4.58
C PRO A 23 -13.67 -23.28 3.14
N PHE A 24 -13.86 -24.44 2.50
CA PHE A 24 -13.48 -24.64 1.10
C PHE A 24 -14.46 -24.00 0.11
N PHE A 25 -15.72 -23.81 0.49
CA PHE A 25 -16.74 -23.16 -0.34
C PHE A 25 -16.97 -21.69 0.03
N THR A 26 -16.58 -21.25 1.23
CA THR A 26 -16.67 -19.85 1.69
C THR A 26 -15.53 -18.96 1.17
N ALA A 27 -14.69 -19.44 0.25
CA ALA A 27 -13.64 -18.64 -0.38
C ALA A 27 -14.15 -17.44 -1.23
N GLY A 28 -15.46 -17.28 -1.40
CA GLY A 28 -16.07 -16.19 -2.17
C GLY A 28 -16.85 -15.13 -1.38
N GLU A 29 -17.16 -15.35 -0.09
CA GLU A 29 -17.96 -14.42 0.71
C GLU A 29 -17.39 -14.31 2.13
N VAL A 30 -16.17 -13.79 2.21
CA VAL A 30 -15.75 -13.05 3.39
C VAL A 30 -16.57 -11.76 3.38
N SER A 31 -17.79 -11.79 3.93
CA SER A 31 -18.40 -10.56 4.45
C SER A 31 -17.50 -10.09 5.58
N ALA A 32 -16.56 -9.23 5.21
CA ALA A 32 -15.78 -8.43 6.12
C ALA A 32 -16.76 -7.54 6.89
N ALA A 33 -17.22 -7.99 8.05
CA ALA A 33 -17.54 -7.09 9.16
C ALA A 33 -16.23 -6.61 9.82
N GLY A 34 -15.29 -6.19 8.97
CA GLY A 34 -14.02 -5.54 9.26
C GLY A 34 -13.90 -4.41 8.26
N PRO A 35 -13.25 -3.29 8.61
CA PRO A 35 -13.24 -2.09 7.78
C PRO A 35 -12.77 -2.47 6.37
N GLU A 36 -13.66 -2.21 5.42
CA GLU A 36 -13.45 -2.11 3.98
C GLU A 36 -11.95 -1.96 3.65
N THR A 37 -11.25 -3.08 3.41
CA THR A 37 -9.99 -3.07 2.67
C THR A 37 -10.31 -3.61 1.29
N GLU A 38 -11.22 -2.89 0.63
CA GLU A 38 -11.32 -2.92 -0.83
C GLU A 38 -9.92 -2.68 -1.38
N GLY A 39 -9.32 -3.71 -1.97
CA GLY A 39 -8.10 -3.67 -2.79
C GLY A 39 -7.23 -2.43 -2.62
N GLU A 40 -6.59 -2.29 -1.45
CA GLU A 40 -5.68 -1.16 -1.18
C GLU A 40 -4.51 -1.30 -2.15
N LYS A 41 -4.62 -0.61 -3.29
CA LYS A 41 -3.54 -0.48 -4.26
C LYS A 41 -2.34 0.07 -3.48
N LEU A 42 -1.24 -0.67 -3.54
CA LEU A 42 0.01 -0.31 -2.91
C LEU A 42 0.33 1.15 -3.23
N SER A 43 0.43 2.00 -2.20
CA SER A 43 0.71 3.41 -2.40
C SER A 43 2.21 3.65 -2.58
N ILE A 44 2.56 4.70 -3.32
CA ILE A 44 3.97 5.10 -3.48
C ILE A 44 4.65 5.39 -2.13
N GLU A 45 3.91 5.90 -1.15
CA GLU A 45 4.40 6.18 0.19
C GLU A 45 4.74 4.89 0.95
N GLN A 46 3.94 3.83 0.79
CA GLN A 46 4.22 2.51 1.36
C GLN A 46 5.52 1.93 0.80
N VAL A 47 5.80 2.13 -0.49
CA VAL A 47 7.08 1.70 -1.09
C VAL A 47 8.26 2.48 -0.55
N TYR A 48 8.15 3.80 -0.38
CA TYR A 48 9.22 4.58 0.24
C TYR A 48 9.46 4.17 1.71
N SER A 49 8.39 3.90 2.46
CA SER A 49 8.48 3.40 3.83
C SER A 49 9.20 2.04 3.88
N ALA A 50 8.85 1.12 2.98
CA ALA A 50 9.47 -0.19 2.90
C ALA A 50 10.98 -0.11 2.56
N VAL A 51 11.39 0.80 1.66
CA VAL A 51 12.82 1.04 1.38
C VAL A 51 13.55 1.59 2.60
N ASN A 52 12.91 2.49 3.36
CA ASN A 52 13.51 3.04 4.58
C ASN A 52 13.70 1.96 5.66
N GLU A 53 12.71 1.07 5.85
CA GLU A 53 12.85 -0.07 6.76
C GLU A 53 13.96 -1.03 6.29
N LEU A 54 14.03 -1.28 4.99
CA LEU A 54 15.09 -2.09 4.38
C LEU A 54 16.49 -1.50 4.63
N GLU A 55 16.64 -0.18 4.53
CA GLU A 55 17.88 0.52 4.85
C GLU A 55 18.26 0.37 6.32
N MET A 56 17.27 0.47 7.22
CA MET A 56 17.47 0.21 8.65
C MET A 56 17.93 -1.22 8.91
N ASP A 57 17.34 -2.22 8.25
CA ASP A 57 17.72 -3.63 8.41
C ASP A 57 19.14 -3.92 7.89
N PHE A 58 19.55 -3.27 6.81
CA PHE A 58 20.94 -3.32 6.34
C PHE A 58 21.91 -2.67 7.34
N LEU A 59 21.58 -1.49 7.86
CA LEU A 59 22.40 -0.81 8.88
C LEU A 59 22.54 -1.65 10.15
N MET A 60 21.48 -2.36 10.52
CA MET A 60 21.44 -3.29 11.65
C MET A 60 22.09 -4.65 11.33
N LYS A 61 22.66 -4.84 10.14
CA LYS A 61 23.32 -6.07 9.67
C LYS A 61 22.40 -7.31 9.72
N LYS A 62 21.08 -7.12 9.61
CA LYS A 62 20.12 -8.23 9.51
C LYS A 62 20.14 -8.90 8.14
N ILE A 63 20.56 -8.16 7.11
CA ILE A 63 20.63 -8.60 5.73
C ILE A 63 22.01 -8.31 5.13
N THR A 64 22.35 -9.04 4.07
CA THR A 64 23.62 -8.83 3.36
C THR A 64 23.55 -7.61 2.44
N ARG A 65 24.70 -7.09 2.03
CA ARG A 65 24.78 -6.00 1.05
C ARG A 65 24.16 -6.40 -0.29
N GLU A 66 24.41 -7.62 -0.73
CA GLU A 66 23.93 -8.13 -2.01
C GLU A 66 22.40 -8.21 -2.03
N ASP A 67 21.79 -8.67 -0.93
CA ASP A 67 20.34 -8.73 -0.79
C ASP A 67 19.73 -7.33 -0.70
N PHE A 68 20.37 -6.44 0.05
CA PHE A 68 19.95 -5.04 0.16
C PHE A 68 19.93 -4.34 -1.21
N GLU A 69 21.02 -4.45 -1.98
CA GLU A 69 21.14 -3.81 -3.30
C GLU A 69 20.09 -4.33 -4.28
N LYS A 70 19.90 -5.65 -4.36
CA LYS A 70 18.87 -6.27 -5.20
C LYS A 70 17.46 -5.82 -4.82
N LEU A 71 17.14 -5.83 -3.52
CA LEU A 71 15.80 -5.52 -3.08
C LEU A 71 15.48 -4.02 -3.22
N LYS A 72 16.47 -3.16 -2.95
CA LYS A 72 16.36 -1.72 -3.17
C LYS A 72 16.10 -1.38 -4.64
N GLU A 73 16.81 -2.03 -5.57
CA GLU A 73 16.59 -1.87 -7.01
C GLU A 73 15.15 -2.24 -7.41
N ASN A 74 14.66 -3.38 -6.93
CA ASN A 74 13.28 -3.83 -7.21
C ASN A 74 12.23 -2.83 -6.71
N TYR A 75 12.39 -2.29 -5.50
CA TYR A 75 11.46 -1.28 -4.98
C TYR A 75 11.53 0.05 -5.75
N GLN A 76 12.70 0.44 -6.23
CA GLN A 76 12.86 1.65 -7.06
C GLN A 76 12.18 1.49 -8.43
N LEU A 77 12.29 0.31 -9.04
CA LEU A 77 11.57 -0.01 -10.27
C LEU A 77 10.05 0.02 -10.06
N LEU A 78 9.57 -0.59 -8.97
CA LEU A 78 8.17 -0.56 -8.59
C LEU A 78 7.66 0.87 -8.37
N ALA A 79 8.43 1.71 -7.67
CA ALA A 79 8.12 3.12 -7.49
C ALA A 79 8.02 3.87 -8.83
N ALA A 80 8.95 3.62 -9.74
CA ALA A 80 8.95 4.23 -11.08
C ALA A 80 7.72 3.82 -11.91
N GLU A 81 7.33 2.55 -11.84
CA GLU A 81 6.13 2.02 -12.51
C GLU A 81 4.86 2.67 -11.97
N MET A 82 4.69 2.73 -10.65
CA MET A 82 3.52 3.37 -10.03
C MET A 82 3.42 4.86 -10.37
N VAL A 83 4.53 5.60 -10.39
CA VAL A 83 4.55 7.01 -10.80
C VAL A 83 4.14 7.17 -12.26
N LYS A 84 4.56 6.25 -13.13
CA LYS A 84 4.18 6.25 -14.55
C LYS A 84 2.68 5.99 -14.71
N GLU A 85 2.13 5.00 -14.01
CA GLU A 85 0.70 4.70 -14.01
C GLU A 85 -0.14 5.87 -13.50
N GLU A 86 0.27 6.52 -12.41
CA GLU A 86 -0.40 7.74 -11.91
C GLU A 86 -0.36 8.89 -12.93
N THR A 87 0.75 9.02 -13.66
CA THR A 87 0.93 10.09 -14.66
C THR A 87 0.14 9.82 -15.94
N GLU A 88 0.05 8.56 -16.37
CA GLU A 88 -0.72 8.15 -17.55
C GLU A 88 -2.23 8.15 -17.27
N GLY A 89 -2.67 7.72 -16.08
CA GLY A 89 -4.06 7.83 -15.64
C GLY A 89 -4.55 9.28 -15.53
N ARG A 90 -3.70 10.21 -15.05
CA ARG A 90 -4.03 11.64 -14.96
C ARG A 90 -4.12 12.37 -16.31
N LYS A 91 -3.61 11.80 -17.42
CA LYS A 91 -3.73 12.41 -18.76
C LYS A 91 -5.16 12.36 -19.31
N MET A 92 -6.02 11.48 -18.80
CA MET A 92 -7.42 11.40 -19.24
C MET A 92 -8.41 12.24 -18.42
N GLU A 93 -8.08 12.68 -17.19
CA GLU A 93 -9.08 13.32 -16.32
C GLU A 93 -8.88 14.81 -16.02
N HIS A 94 -7.75 15.46 -16.34
CA HIS A 94 -7.51 16.85 -15.94
C HIS A 94 -7.11 17.80 -17.10
N LEU A 95 -8.12 18.36 -17.80
CA LEU A 95 -8.08 19.79 -18.15
C LEU A 95 -8.83 20.55 -17.05
N PRO A 96 -8.11 21.21 -16.13
CA PRO A 96 -7.97 22.66 -16.23
C PRO A 96 -6.54 23.12 -15.87
N GLY A 97 -5.62 23.01 -16.82
CA GLY A 97 -4.18 23.24 -16.64
C GLY A 97 -3.71 24.69 -16.74
N ASN A 98 -4.26 25.65 -15.98
CA ASN A 98 -3.67 26.99 -15.98
C ASN A 98 -3.59 27.72 -14.62
N LYS A 99 -4.49 27.47 -13.66
CA LYS A 99 -4.52 28.26 -12.41
C LYS A 99 -3.56 27.78 -11.31
N LYS A 100 -3.16 26.50 -11.30
CA LYS A 100 -2.30 25.93 -10.24
C LYS A 100 -0.83 26.29 -10.43
N LYS A 101 -0.31 26.17 -11.67
CA LYS A 101 1.06 26.56 -12.02
C LYS A 101 1.40 28.03 -11.71
N ILE A 102 0.42 28.93 -11.85
CA ILE A 102 0.62 30.36 -11.57
C ILE A 102 0.83 30.59 -10.06
N LYS A 103 0.06 29.90 -9.20
CA LYS A 103 0.17 30.03 -7.74
C LYS A 103 1.47 29.44 -7.19
N ASP A 104 1.91 28.32 -7.74
CA ASP A 104 3.16 27.67 -7.32
C ASP A 104 4.38 28.54 -7.67
N ALA A 105 4.39 29.15 -8.86
CA ALA A 105 5.46 30.07 -9.30
C ALA A 105 5.51 31.37 -8.46
N GLU A 106 4.36 31.88 -8.02
CA GLU A 106 4.30 33.07 -7.16
C GLU A 106 4.81 32.76 -5.74
N ALA A 107 4.48 31.58 -5.20
CA ALA A 107 4.99 31.13 -3.91
C ALA A 107 6.51 30.91 -3.91
N GLU A 108 7.07 30.29 -4.97
CA GLU A 108 8.51 30.11 -5.12
C GLU A 108 9.27 31.45 -5.23
N ALA A 109 8.69 32.43 -5.92
CA ALA A 109 9.27 33.76 -6.04
C ALA A 109 9.32 34.52 -4.70
N GLU A 110 8.30 34.36 -3.85
CA GLU A 110 8.24 34.96 -2.52
C GLU A 110 9.32 34.36 -1.59
N ILE A 111 9.46 33.03 -1.59
CA ILE A 111 10.47 32.30 -0.79
C ILE A 111 11.89 32.75 -1.16
N LEU A 112 12.20 32.89 -2.45
CA LEU A 112 13.51 33.35 -2.92
C LEU A 112 13.83 34.79 -2.48
N ARG A 113 12.81 35.67 -2.40
CA ARG A 113 12.98 37.04 -1.91
C ARG A 113 13.32 37.07 -0.42
N GLU A 114 12.62 36.29 0.39
CA GLU A 114 12.90 36.21 1.82
C GLU A 114 14.28 35.62 2.12
N LEU A 115 14.67 34.54 1.43
CA LEU A 115 16.01 33.95 1.55
C LEU A 115 17.12 34.96 1.21
N LYS A 116 16.90 35.78 0.18
CA LYS A 116 17.87 36.83 -0.20
C LYS A 116 17.98 37.93 0.87
N LYS A 117 16.86 38.34 1.48
CA LYS A 117 16.86 39.31 2.59
C LYS A 117 17.61 38.77 3.81
N LEU A 118 17.35 37.52 4.19
CA LEU A 118 18.05 36.87 5.31
C LEU A 118 19.56 36.75 5.06
N ARG A 119 19.97 36.49 3.82
CA ARG A 119 21.38 36.43 3.44
C ARG A 119 22.08 37.79 3.49
N GLN A 120 21.35 38.88 3.28
CA GLN A 120 21.89 40.25 3.38
C GLN A 120 21.92 40.79 4.80
N GLN A 121 21.12 40.24 5.72
CA GLN A 121 21.14 40.62 7.15
C GLN A 121 22.17 39.83 7.98
N LYS A 122 22.71 38.73 7.45
CA LYS A 122 23.71 37.87 8.14
C LYS A 122 25.16 38.03 7.60
N GLY A 123 25.44 39.11 6.88
CA GLY A 123 26.80 39.54 6.51
C GLY A 123 27.07 40.93 7.07
#